data_AF-A0A2T6KM06-F1
#
_entry.id   AF-A0A2T6KM06-F1
#
_cell.length_a   1.000
_cell.length_b   1.000
_cell.length_c   1.000
_cell.angle_alpha   90.00
_cell.angle_beta   90.00
_cell.angle_gamma   90.00
#
_symmetry.space_group_name_H-M   'P 1'
#
loop_
_entity.id
_entity.type
_entity.pdbx_description
1 polymer ?
#
loop_
_entity_poly.entity_id
_entity_poly.type
_entity_poly.pdbx_seq_one_letter_code
_entity_poly.pdbx_strand_id
1 'polypeptide(L)' 'MAKKTYKVGRSARTGRFTTVKKAQTKKSTHVVETIKRK' A
#
# COMPACT_ATOMS: atom_id res chain seq x y z
N MET A 1 1.43 -22.46 -3.39
CA MET A 1 2.47 -21.54 -2.88
C MET A 1 1.81 -20.31 -2.28
N ALA A 2 1.83 -20.14 -0.96
CA ALA A 2 1.30 -18.94 -0.33
C ALA A 2 2.16 -17.73 -0.72
N LYS A 3 1.55 -16.69 -1.30
CA LYS A 3 2.27 -15.44 -1.61
C LYS A 3 2.81 -14.88 -0.29
N LYS A 4 4.13 -14.95 -0.11
CA LYS A 4 4.88 -14.33 1.00
C LYS A 4 4.84 -12.80 0.95
N THR A 5 4.01 -12.20 0.09
CA THR A 5 3.91 -10.77 -0.13
C THR A 5 2.46 -10.33 -0.25
N TYR A 6 2.15 -9.14 0.26
CA TYR A 6 0.86 -8.50 0.10
C TYR A 6 1.03 -7.02 -0.28
N LYS A 7 0.02 -6.47 -0.95
CA LYS A 7 -0.01 -5.05 -1.32
C LYS A 7 -0.74 -4.25 -0.25
N VAL A 8 -0.21 -3.09 0.11
CA VAL A 8 -0.84 -2.14 1.02
C VAL A 8 -0.78 -0.74 0.42
N GLY A 9 -1.79 0.08 0.67
CA GLY A 9 -1.69 1.51 0.38
C GLY A 9 -0.96 2.22 1.51
N ARG A 10 -0.18 3.24 1.19
CA ARG A 10 0.45 4.11 2.20
C ARG A 10 0.31 5.56 1.78
N SER A 11 -0.06 6.42 2.73
CA SER A 11 -0.09 7.86 2.49
C SER A 11 1.33 8.38 2.36
N ALA A 12 1.65 9.02 1.22
CA ALA A 12 2.96 9.65 1.01
C ALA A 12 3.17 10.87 1.91
N ARG A 13 2.09 11.46 2.43
CA ARG A 13 2.13 12.68 3.26
C ARG A 13 2.38 12.39 4.73
N THR A 14 1.78 11.31 5.25
CA THR A 14 1.77 10.99 6.70
C THR A 14 2.43 9.66 7.03
N GLY A 15 2.74 8.84 6.03
CA GLY A 15 3.29 7.49 6.21
C GLY A 15 2.29 6.46 6.75
N ARG A 16 1.03 6.84 7.04
CA ARG A 16 0.01 5.91 7.54
C ARG A 16 -0.44 4.92 6.48
N PHE A 17 -0.72 3.69 6.89
CA PHE A 17 -1.28 2.67 6.02
C PHE A 17 -2.74 2.96 5.69
N THR A 18 -3.10 2.70 4.45
CA THR A 18 -4.45 2.85 3.90
C THR A 18 -4.77 1.67 2.99
N THR A 19 -6.01 1.58 2.55
CA THR A 19 -6.38 0.55 1.57
C THR A 19 -5.71 0.80 0.21
N VAL A 20 -5.43 -0.28 -0.51
CA VAL A 20 -4.86 -0.22 -1.86
C VAL A 20 -5.79 0.55 -2.80
N LYS A 21 -7.12 0.35 -2.68
CA LYS A 21 -8.11 1.06 -3.48
C LYS A 21 -8.04 2.58 -3.30
N LYS A 22 -7.86 3.05 -2.05
CA LYS A 22 -7.68 4.48 -1.75
C LYS A 22 -6.37 5.01 -2.33
N ALA A 23 -5.30 4.21 -2.27
CA ALA A 23 -4.03 4.59 -2.85
C ALA A 23 -4.06 4.66 -4.39
N GLN A 24 -4.77 3.74 -5.04
CA GLN A 24 -4.95 3.73 -6.48
C GLN A 24 -5.84 4.87 -7.00
N THR A 25 -6.85 5.28 -6.23
CA THR A 25 -7.71 6.42 -6.58
C THR A 25 -7.01 7.75 -6.31
N LYS A 26 -6.19 7.85 -5.26
CA LYS A 26 -5.46 9.07 -4.88
C LYS A 26 -3.96 8.98 -5.17
N LYS A 27 -3.58 8.70 -6.41
CA LYS A 27 -2.18 8.50 -6.85
C LYS A 27 -1.25 9.67 -6.54
N SER A 28 -1.77 10.89 -6.47
CA SER A 28 -0.99 12.09 -6.15
C SER A 28 -0.54 12.14 -4.67
N THR A 29 -1.24 11.45 -3.76
CA THR A 29 -0.99 11.58 -2.30
C THR A 29 -0.75 10.24 -1.60
N HIS A 30 -0.90 9.13 -2.30
CA HIS A 30 -0.80 7.79 -1.75
C HIS A 30 -0.08 6.87 -2.74
N VAL A 31 0.69 5.94 -2.19
CA VAL A 31 1.51 4.98 -2.93
C VAL A 31 1.05 3.57 -2.58
N VAL A 32 1.18 2.63 -3.51
CA VAL A 32 0.94 1.20 -3.25
C VAL A 32 2.28 0.52 -3.05
N GLU A 33 2.51 -0.04 -1.87
CA GLU A 33 3.73 -0.76 -1.52
C GLU A 33 3.46 -2.27 -1.45
N THR A 34 4.48 -3.07 -1.73
CA THR A 34 4.43 -4.53 -1.60
C THR A 34 5.29 -4.96 -0.42
N ILE A 35 4.65 -5.48 0.63
CA ILE A 35 5.31 -5.89 1.87
C ILE A 35 5.48 -7.41 1.87
N LYS A 36 6.67 -7.88 2.28
CA LYS A 36 6.93 -9.30 2.55
C LYS A 36 6.39 -9.67 3.94
N ARG A 37 5.56 -10.72 4.02
CA ARG A 37 5.28 -11.41 5.29
C ARG A 37 6.52 -12.26 5.61
N LYS A 38 7.11 -12.01 6.78
CA LYS A 38 8.09 -12.92 7.38
C LYS A 38 7.40 -14.23 7.77
#